data_AF-A0A7C3UDE6-F1
#
_entry.id   AF-A0A7C3UDE6-F1
#
_cell.length_a   1.000
_cell.length_b   1.000
_cell.length_c   1.000
_cell.angle_alpha   90.00
_cell.angle_beta   90.00
_cell.angle_gamma   90.00
#
_symmetry.space_group_name_H-M   'P 1'
#
loop_
_entity.id
_entity.type
_entity.pdbx_description
1 polymer ?
#
loop_
_entity_poly.entity_id
_entity_poly.type
_entity_poly.pdbx_seq_one_letter_code
_entity_poly.pdbx_strand_id
1 'polypeptide(L)'
;MLKQWWIPTLILVAALMVTNVVASRYRYKQLYKAYRFYSKTGISETFIDYTLMDGDELEETGVHPEIVSTRRRELFWSKLSTATYFLTMSICFSALIILFYGALTAPFYVGVAFTLLMILNAYLTRRAWRKMRLKTRWNE
;
A
#
# COMPACT_ATOMS: atom_id res chain seq x y z
N MET A 1 -17.07 -29.68 4.08
CA MET A 1 -16.52 -28.63 3.19
C MET A 1 -15.18 -28.02 3.64
N LEU A 2 -14.67 -28.29 4.85
CA LEU A 2 -13.42 -27.67 5.35
C LEU A 2 -12.10 -28.26 4.81
N LYS A 3 -12.11 -29.36 4.02
CA LYS A 3 -10.88 -30.05 3.57
C LYS A 3 -9.94 -29.20 2.71
N GLN A 4 -10.43 -28.11 2.12
CA GLN A 4 -9.67 -27.24 1.22
C GLN A 4 -9.76 -25.76 1.59
N TRP A 5 -9.95 -25.44 2.88
CA TRP A 5 -10.03 -24.06 3.38
C TRP A 5 -8.83 -23.18 2.95
N TRP A 6 -7.66 -23.79 2.77
CA TRP A 6 -6.43 -23.11 2.40
C TRP A 6 -6.43 -22.56 0.96
N ILE A 7 -7.18 -23.16 0.02
CA ILE A 7 -7.27 -22.69 -1.37
C ILE A 7 -7.89 -21.28 -1.45
N PRO A 8 -9.11 -21.04 -0.96
CA PRO A 8 -9.71 -19.71 -1.03
C PRO A 8 -8.92 -18.69 -0.20
N THR A 9 -8.26 -19.11 0.89
CA THR A 9 -7.38 -18.21 1.67
C THR A 9 -6.16 -17.77 0.86
N LEU A 10 -5.51 -18.67 0.12
CA LEU A 10 -4.39 -18.33 -0.75
C LEU A 10 -4.82 -17.39 -1.89
N ILE A 11 -5.98 -17.65 -2.51
CA ILE A 11 -6.54 -16.77 -3.55
C ILE A 11 -6.81 -15.37 -2.98
N LEU A 12 -7.42 -15.29 -1.79
CA LEU A 12 -7.69 -14.04 -1.11
C LEU A 12 -6.40 -13.26 -0.80
N VAL A 13 -5.38 -13.94 -0.26
CA VAL A 13 -4.07 -13.34 0.03
C VAL A 13 -3.40 -12.83 -1.25
N ALA A 14 -3.44 -13.60 -2.33
CA ALA A 14 -2.91 -13.17 -3.62
C ALA A 14 -3.63 -11.93 -4.14
N ALA A 15 -4.96 -11.88 -4.06
CA ALA A 15 -5.75 -10.72 -4.45
C ALA A 15 -5.43 -9.47 -3.61
N LEU A 16 -5.25 -9.63 -2.30
CA LEU A 16 -4.85 -8.53 -1.41
C LEU A 16 -3.44 -8.02 -1.74
N MET A 17 -2.49 -8.92 -2.04
CA MET A 17 -1.14 -8.53 -2.48
C MET A 17 -1.17 -7.76 -3.79
N VAL A 18 -1.94 -8.22 -4.78
CA VAL A 18 -2.12 -7.49 -6.05
C VAL A 18 -2.71 -6.11 -5.78
N THR A 19 -3.73 -6.01 -4.93
CA THR A 19 -4.34 -4.73 -4.54
C THR A 19 -3.31 -3.81 -3.89
N ASN A 20 -2.45 -4.31 -2.99
CA ASN A 20 -1.38 -3.53 -2.37
C ASN A 20 -0.40 -2.98 -3.42
N VAL A 21 0.02 -3.81 -4.39
CA VAL A 21 0.91 -3.39 -5.48
C VAL A 21 0.26 -2.33 -6.36
N VAL A 22 -1.01 -2.53 -6.72
CA VAL A 22 -1.79 -1.60 -7.54
C VAL A 22 -1.96 -0.26 -6.80
N ALA A 23 -2.37 -0.29 -5.54
CA ALA A 23 -2.52 0.90 -4.70
C ALA A 23 -1.19 1.67 -4.57
N SER A 24 -0.09 0.97 -4.33
CA SER A 24 1.25 1.55 -4.29
C SER A 24 1.65 2.24 -5.60
N ARG A 25 1.31 1.65 -6.75
CA ARG A 25 1.57 2.25 -8.07
C ARG A 25 0.70 3.49 -8.31
N TYR A 26 -0.58 3.43 -7.97
CA TYR A 26 -1.49 4.57 -8.12
C TYR A 26 -1.07 5.73 -7.21
N ARG A 27 -0.70 5.46 -5.95
CA ARG A 27 -0.12 6.45 -5.05
C ARG A 27 1.08 7.16 -5.68
N TYR A 28 2.02 6.39 -6.23
CA TYR A 28 3.21 6.95 -6.89
C TYR A 28 2.85 7.80 -8.12
N LYS A 29 1.85 7.39 -8.90
CA LYS A 29 1.38 8.15 -10.07
C LYS A 29 0.79 9.49 -9.66
N GLN A 30 0.06 9.56 -8.55
CA GLN A 30 -0.49 10.82 -8.03
C GLN A 30 0.61 11.73 -7.49
N LEU A 31 1.54 11.19 -6.69
CA LEU A 31 2.68 11.95 -6.17
C LEU A 31 3.51 12.57 -7.31
N TYR A 32 3.74 11.81 -8.40
CA TYR A 32 4.46 12.31 -9.57
C TYR A 32 3.68 13.40 -10.34
N LYS A 33 2.35 13.27 -10.44
CA LYS A 33 1.51 14.31 -11.06
C LYS A 33 1.55 15.61 -10.27
N ALA A 34 1.41 15.53 -8.94
CA ALA A 34 1.53 16.67 -8.06
C ALA A 34 2.90 17.35 -8.25
N TYR A 35 4.00 16.60 -8.13
CA TYR A 35 5.34 17.13 -8.35
C TYR A 35 5.51 17.81 -9.72
N ARG A 36 5.04 17.18 -10.81
CA ARG A 36 5.14 17.77 -12.16
C ARG A 36 4.37 19.07 -12.28
N PHE A 37 3.20 19.17 -11.63
CA PHE A 37 2.42 20.41 -11.59
C PHE A 37 3.23 21.52 -10.93
N TYR A 38 3.76 21.29 -9.72
CA TYR A 38 4.58 22.27 -8.99
C TYR A 38 5.85 22.68 -9.72
N SER A 39 6.56 21.72 -10.34
CA SER A 39 7.77 22.02 -11.12
C SER A 39 7.51 22.94 -12.32
N LYS A 40 6.27 22.96 -12.84
CA LYS A 40 5.89 23.79 -13.98
C LYS A 40 5.33 25.15 -13.58
N THR A 41 4.64 25.24 -12.44
CA THR A 41 4.03 26.49 -11.97
C THR A 41 4.97 27.35 -11.13
N GLY A 42 6.08 26.80 -10.63
CA GLY A 42 7.08 27.58 -9.88
C GLY A 42 6.62 28.05 -8.49
N ILE A 43 5.46 27.60 -8.03
CA ILE A 43 4.90 27.96 -6.72
C ILE A 43 5.43 26.95 -5.69
N SER A 44 6.58 27.25 -5.09
CA SER A 44 7.26 26.35 -4.13
C SER A 44 6.57 26.29 -2.78
N GLU A 45 5.90 27.36 -2.35
CA GLU A 45 5.26 27.45 -1.03
C GLU A 45 4.08 26.48 -0.89
N THR A 46 3.26 26.30 -1.93
CA THR A 46 2.12 25.36 -1.90
C THR A 46 2.53 23.89 -1.96
N PHE A 47 3.78 23.58 -2.35
CA PHE A 47 4.26 22.19 -2.33
C PHE A 47 4.51 21.69 -0.91
N ILE A 48 5.03 22.56 -0.04
CA ILE A 48 5.29 22.26 1.37
C ILE A 48 3.96 21.98 2.08
N ASP A 49 2.96 22.84 1.89
CA ASP A 49 1.60 22.64 2.40
C ASP A 49 0.97 21.36 1.84
N TYR A 50 1.16 21.06 0.55
CA TYR A 50 0.71 19.78 -0.02
C TYR A 50 1.37 18.55 0.60
N THR A 51 2.63 18.62 1.01
CA THR A 51 3.30 17.52 1.72
C THR A 51 2.86 17.38 3.17
N LEU A 52 2.61 18.50 3.85
CA LEU A 52 2.38 18.56 5.29
C LEU A 52 0.91 18.42 5.69
N MET A 53 -0.01 18.91 4.85
CA MET A 53 -1.43 18.99 5.18
C MET A 53 -2.24 17.83 4.60
N ASP A 54 -3.31 17.45 5.30
CA ASP A 54 -4.29 16.50 4.78
C ASP A 54 -5.20 17.16 3.73
N GLY A 55 -5.90 16.35 2.94
CA GLY A 55 -6.71 16.84 1.84
C GLY A 55 -7.81 17.83 2.24
N ASP A 56 -8.28 17.77 3.49
CA ASP A 56 -9.34 18.65 4.00
C ASP A 56 -8.76 19.99 4.49
N GLU A 57 -7.55 19.97 5.06
CA GLU A 57 -6.80 21.17 5.48
C GLU A 57 -6.31 22.01 4.28
N LEU A 58 -6.05 21.37 3.15
CA LEU A 58 -5.72 22.04 1.88
C LEU A 58 -6.91 22.78 1.25
N GLU A 59 -8.14 22.37 1.57
CA GLU A 59 -9.35 23.02 1.08
C GLU A 59 -9.58 24.37 1.77
N GLU A 60 -9.16 24.50 3.05
CA GLU A 60 -9.28 25.73 3.85
C GLU A 60 -8.22 26.79 3.49
N THR A 61 -7.09 26.38 2.92
CA THR A 61 -5.97 27.28 2.55
C THR A 61 -6.13 27.91 1.16
N GLY A 62 -7.23 27.65 0.45
CA GLY A 62 -7.50 28.25 -0.87
C GLY A 62 -6.62 27.70 -2.01
N VAL A 63 -6.02 26.52 -1.80
CA VAL A 63 -5.16 25.86 -2.79
C VAL A 63 -5.99 25.38 -3.98
N HIS A 64 -5.37 25.36 -5.17
CA HIS A 64 -6.04 24.96 -6.41
C HIS A 64 -6.78 23.61 -6.28
N PRO A 65 -8.05 23.49 -6.68
CA PRO A 65 -8.88 22.30 -6.40
C PRO A 65 -8.33 20.99 -6.98
N GLU A 66 -7.56 21.07 -8.08
CA GLU A 66 -6.88 19.92 -8.66
C GLU A 66 -5.85 19.30 -7.70
N ILE A 67 -5.18 20.12 -6.89
CA ILE A 67 -4.17 19.71 -5.91
C ILE A 67 -4.85 18.99 -4.75
N VAL A 68 -5.94 19.56 -4.22
CA VAL A 68 -6.78 18.95 -3.17
C VAL A 68 -7.25 17.56 -3.60
N SER A 69 -7.80 17.45 -4.81
CA SER A 69 -8.28 16.17 -5.35
C SER A 69 -7.16 15.13 -5.51
N THR A 70 -5.94 15.59 -5.84
CA THR A 70 -4.77 14.73 -5.98
C THR A 70 -4.29 14.23 -4.63
N ARG A 71 -4.27 15.10 -3.59
CA ARG A 71 -3.92 14.74 -2.22
C ARG A 71 -4.90 13.74 -1.61
N ARG A 72 -6.22 13.99 -1.72
CA ARG A 72 -7.25 13.06 -1.22
C ARG A 72 -7.11 11.67 -1.86
N ARG A 73 -6.87 11.62 -3.17
CA ARG A 73 -6.60 10.36 -3.88
C ARG A 73 -5.32 9.69 -3.38
N GLU A 74 -4.24 10.44 -3.18
CA GLU A 74 -2.99 9.90 -2.63
C GLU A 74 -3.20 9.28 -1.24
N LEU A 75 -3.87 9.99 -0.33
CA LEU A 75 -4.20 9.53 1.01
C LEU A 75 -5.06 8.26 0.97
N PHE A 76 -6.07 8.22 0.10
CA PHE A 76 -6.88 7.02 -0.11
C PHE A 76 -6.02 5.82 -0.52
N TRP A 77 -5.17 5.97 -1.55
CA TRP A 77 -4.30 4.88 -2.00
C TRP A 77 -3.26 4.48 -0.96
N SER A 78 -2.80 5.43 -0.13
CA SER A 78 -1.91 5.18 1.00
C SER A 78 -2.59 4.34 2.09
N LYS A 79 -3.79 4.74 2.51
CA LYS A 79 -4.61 4.01 3.49
C LYS A 79 -4.95 2.61 2.98
N LEU A 80 -5.33 2.48 1.71
CA LEU A 80 -5.65 1.19 1.09
C LEU A 80 -4.43 0.26 1.01
N SER A 81 -3.26 0.77 0.59
CA SER A 81 -2.01 -0.01 0.56
C SER A 81 -1.60 -0.49 1.96
N THR A 82 -1.75 0.37 2.97
CA THR A 82 -1.43 0.03 4.36
C THR A 82 -2.40 -1.00 4.92
N ALA A 83 -3.71 -0.82 4.69
CA ALA A 83 -4.75 -1.76 5.14
C ALA A 83 -4.57 -3.15 4.49
N THR A 84 -4.35 -3.20 3.18
CA THR A 84 -4.13 -4.47 2.46
C THR A 84 -2.85 -5.17 2.89
N TYR A 85 -1.78 -4.43 3.21
CA TYR A 85 -0.58 -4.99 3.82
C TYR A 85 -0.87 -5.65 5.17
N PHE A 86 -1.51 -4.94 6.09
CA PHE A 86 -1.83 -5.48 7.42
C PHE A 86 -2.78 -6.67 7.35
N LEU A 87 -3.84 -6.59 6.54
CA LEU A 87 -4.77 -7.71 6.34
C LEU A 87 -4.07 -8.95 5.83
N THR A 88 -3.17 -8.79 4.84
CA THR A 88 -2.39 -9.91 4.30
C THR A 88 -1.53 -10.56 5.38
N MET A 89 -0.80 -9.76 6.17
CA MET A 89 0.06 -10.26 7.24
C MET A 89 -0.75 -10.97 8.32
N SER A 90 -1.87 -10.40 8.75
CA SER A 90 -2.76 -10.99 9.75
C SER A 90 -3.36 -12.31 9.28
N ILE A 91 -3.84 -12.39 8.03
CA ILE A 91 -4.41 -13.63 7.48
C ILE A 91 -3.34 -14.72 7.40
N CYS A 92 -2.15 -14.40 6.89
CA CYS A 92 -1.06 -15.38 6.80
C CYS A 92 -0.61 -15.85 8.19
N PHE A 93 -0.48 -14.93 9.15
CA PHE A 93 -0.08 -15.26 10.52
C PHE A 93 -1.11 -16.14 11.22
N SER A 94 -2.40 -15.80 11.13
CA SER A 94 -3.48 -16.64 11.66
C SER A 94 -3.52 -18.02 11.02
N ALA A 95 -3.32 -18.11 9.70
CA ALA A 95 -3.26 -19.39 8.99
C ALA A 95 -2.08 -20.26 9.48
N LEU A 96 -0.91 -19.65 9.72
CA LEU A 96 0.26 -20.35 10.27
C LEU A 96 0.00 -20.85 11.70
N ILE A 97 -0.65 -20.06 12.55
CA ILE A 97 -1.06 -20.48 13.90
C ILE A 97 -1.99 -21.69 13.82
N ILE A 98 -3.03 -21.62 12.99
CA ILE A 98 -4.00 -22.72 12.82
C ILE A 98 -3.30 -24.01 12.39
N LEU A 99 -2.32 -23.91 11.48
CA LEU A 99 -1.52 -25.05 11.02
C LEU A 99 -0.61 -25.60 12.13
N PHE A 100 0.01 -24.72 12.93
CA PHE A 100 0.91 -25.10 14.00
C PHE A 100 0.18 -25.87 15.13
N TYR A 101 -1.02 -25.43 15.50
CA TYR A 101 -1.84 -26.11 16.51
C TYR A 101 -2.60 -27.34 15.96
N GLY A 102 -2.46 -27.66 14.67
CA GLY A 102 -3.13 -28.80 14.06
C GLY A 102 -4.66 -28.69 14.02
N ALA A 103 -5.22 -27.49 14.22
CA ALA A 103 -6.67 -27.27 14.31
C ALA A 103 -7.38 -27.52 12.96
N LEU A 104 -6.67 -27.32 11.85
CA LEU A 104 -7.13 -27.70 10.51
C LEU A 104 -6.03 -28.46 9.77
N THR A 105 -6.42 -29.48 9.02
CA THR A 105 -5.49 -30.25 8.19
C THR A 105 -5.20 -29.51 6.89
N ALA A 106 -3.91 -29.36 6.58
CA ALA A 106 -3.44 -28.93 5.27
C ALA A 106 -2.08 -29.58 4.97
N PRO A 107 -1.71 -29.70 3.69
CA PRO A 107 -0.38 -30.18 3.31
C PRO A 107 0.74 -29.24 3.79
N PHE A 108 1.92 -29.79 4.10
CA PHE A 108 3.05 -29.02 4.64
C PHE A 108 3.47 -27.83 3.75
N TYR A 109 3.35 -27.96 2.43
CA TYR A 109 3.69 -26.91 1.47
C TYR A 109 2.81 -25.66 1.60
N VAL A 110 1.62 -25.78 2.20
CA VAL A 110 0.72 -24.63 2.44
C VAL A 110 1.32 -23.67 3.45
N GLY A 111 1.94 -24.19 4.52
CA GLY A 111 2.65 -23.34 5.50
C GLY A 111 3.80 -22.58 4.84
N VAL A 112 4.60 -23.28 4.03
CA VAL A 112 5.69 -22.67 3.24
C VAL A 112 5.15 -21.57 2.31
N ALA A 113 4.01 -21.79 1.66
CA ALA A 113 3.39 -20.79 0.79
C ALA A 113 2.99 -19.52 1.57
N PHE A 114 2.36 -19.64 2.74
CA PHE A 114 2.01 -18.47 3.56
C PHE A 114 3.25 -17.70 4.04
N THR A 115 4.30 -18.40 4.45
CA THR A 115 5.58 -17.75 4.84
C THR A 115 6.20 -17.00 3.66
N LEU A 116 6.26 -17.61 2.48
CA LEU A 116 6.77 -16.97 1.26
C LEU A 116 5.94 -15.74 0.88
N LEU A 117 4.61 -15.82 0.99
CA LEU A 117 3.71 -14.70 0.72
C LEU A 117 3.93 -13.54 1.68
N MET A 118 4.14 -13.80 2.98
CA MET A 118 4.50 -12.75 3.95
C MET A 118 5.82 -12.06 3.59
N ILE A 119 6.87 -12.84 3.31
CA ILE A 119 8.19 -12.30 2.92
C ILE A 119 8.06 -11.46 1.64
N LEU A 120 7.36 -11.98 0.64
CA LEU A 120 7.16 -11.31 -0.63
C LEU A 120 6.35 -10.00 -0.47
N ASN A 121 5.28 -10.02 0.33
CA ASN A 121 4.46 -8.83 0.59
C ASN A 121 5.26 -7.74 1.33
N ALA A 122 6.05 -8.13 2.34
CA ALA A 122 6.96 -7.24 3.04
C ALA A 122 8.03 -6.65 2.10
N TYR A 123 8.61 -7.49 1.23
CA TYR A 123 9.60 -7.05 0.24
C TYR A 123 9.02 -6.04 -0.76
N LEU A 124 7.85 -6.34 -1.33
CA LEU A 124 7.16 -5.47 -2.29
C LEU A 124 6.80 -4.12 -1.66
N THR A 125 6.25 -4.13 -0.45
CA THR A 125 5.89 -2.93 0.29
C THR A 125 7.14 -2.08 0.60
N ARG A 126 8.22 -2.71 1.10
CA ARG A 126 9.50 -2.04 1.35
C ARG A 126 10.11 -1.47 0.07
N ARG A 127 10.01 -2.18 -1.06
CA ARG A 127 10.49 -1.70 -2.37
C ARG A 127 9.69 -0.49 -2.85
N ALA A 128 8.37 -0.50 -2.67
CA ALA A 128 7.51 0.63 -3.00
C ALA A 128 7.90 1.87 -2.17
N TRP A 129 8.11 1.70 -0.87
CA TRP A 129 8.51 2.80 0.02
C TRP A 129 9.92 3.33 -0.25
N ARG A 130 10.88 2.45 -0.60
CA ARG A 130 12.24 2.88 -0.98
C ARG A 130 12.25 3.69 -2.27
N LYS A 131 11.45 3.31 -3.26
CA LYS A 131 11.32 4.09 -4.50
C LYS A 131 10.76 5.50 -4.26
N MET A 132 9.90 5.67 -3.26
CA MET A 132 9.43 7.00 -2.85
C MET A 132 10.56 7.80 -2.19
N ARG A 133 11.27 7.22 -1.20
CA ARG A 133 12.36 7.90 -0.47
C ARG A 133 13.56 8.29 -1.34
N LEU A 134 13.94 7.45 -2.30
CA LEU A 134 15.05 7.76 -3.19
C LEU A 134 14.69 8.92 -4.14
N LYS A 135 13.43 9.03 -4.58
CA LYS A 135 13.06 10.15 -5.46
C LYS A 135 12.98 11.49 -4.72
N THR A 136 12.68 11.49 -3.43
CA THR A 136 12.74 12.70 -2.60
C THR A 136 14.18 13.13 -2.31
N ARG A 137 15.11 12.21 -2.01
CA ARG A 137 16.51 12.56 -1.69
C ARG A 137 17.38 13.01 -2.86
N TRP A 138 17.10 12.57 -4.09
CA TRP A 138 17.87 13.01 -5.26
C TRP A 138 17.46 14.40 -5.77
N ASN A 139 16.50 15.04 -5.10
CA ASN A 139 15.92 16.32 -5.46
C ASN A 139 16.05 17.37 -4.33
N GLU A 140 16.79 17.04 -3.25
CA GLU A 140 17.41 18.00 -2.32
C GLU A 140 18.83 18.32 -2.83
#